data_AF-A0A7W7WK21-F1
#
_entry.id   AF-A0A7W7WK21-F1
#
_cell.length_a   1.000
_cell.length_b   1.000
_cell.length_c   1.000
_cell.angle_alpha   90.00
_cell.angle_beta   90.00
_cell.angle_gamma   90.00
#
_symmetry.space_group_name_H-M   'P 1'
#
loop_
_entity.id
_entity.type
_entity.pdbx_description
1 polymer ?
#
loop_
_entity_poly.entity_id
_entity_poly.type
_entity_poly.pdbx_seq_one_letter_code
_entity_poly.pdbx_strand_id
1 'polypeptide(L)'
;MTVAALGSLNFSIIEMRCPESHIDAVINTLNDTDPTPAVINNAFNMVATASTVAWVMRHADSQALTYHQFHDLVRARYFGDLFRHAISIGADFDQIADLAERITSALAEDPQLNS
;
A
#
# COMPACT_ATOMS: atom_id res chain seq x y z
N MET A 1 19.04 -3.33 12.27
CA MET A 1 19.82 -4.05 11.24
C MET A 1 19.73 -3.24 9.97
N THR A 2 20.86 -2.88 9.36
CA THR A 2 20.90 -2.12 8.11
C THR A 2 21.07 -3.12 6.97
N VAL A 3 20.06 -3.29 6.14
CA VAL A 3 20.14 -4.13 4.95
C VAL A 3 20.87 -3.34 3.86
N ALA A 4 22.08 -3.78 3.51
CA ALA A 4 22.82 -3.29 2.38
C ALA A 4 22.43 -4.10 1.14
N ALA A 5 21.80 -3.48 0.15
CA ALA A 5 21.75 -4.02 -1.20
C ALA A 5 21.55 -2.91 -2.25
N LEU A 6 22.32 -3.08 -3.34
CA LEU A 6 22.16 -2.54 -4.69
C LEU A 6 22.90 -1.24 -5.01
N GLY A 7 23.87 -1.40 -5.92
CA GLY A 7 24.75 -0.36 -6.40
C GLY A 7 24.02 0.75 -7.16
N SER A 8 24.51 1.97 -6.93
CA SER A 8 24.37 3.14 -7.81
C SER A 8 22.96 3.68 -8.10
N LEU A 9 21.95 3.30 -7.33
CA LEU A 9 20.79 4.18 -7.17
C LEU A 9 21.08 5.07 -5.96
N ASN A 10 21.18 6.37 -6.20
CA ASN A 10 21.22 7.44 -5.18
C ASN A 10 19.86 7.48 -4.43
N PHE A 11 19.39 6.35 -3.90
CA PHE A 11 18.34 6.29 -2.90
C PHE A 11 18.92 6.84 -1.61
N SER A 12 19.04 8.16 -1.55
CA SER A 12 19.15 8.87 -0.28
C SER A 12 17.88 8.53 0.50
N ILE A 13 17.98 7.51 1.35
CA ILE A 13 17.14 7.24 2.52
C ILE A 13 15.66 7.55 2.23
N ILE A 14 15.05 6.83 1.29
CA ILE A 14 13.60 6.66 1.37
C ILE A 14 13.41 5.78 2.59
N GLU A 15 13.14 6.38 3.75
CA GLU A 15 12.69 5.63 4.92
C GLU A 15 11.52 4.77 4.44
N MET A 16 11.73 3.47 4.33
CA MET A 16 10.71 2.57 3.82
C MET A 16 9.55 2.60 4.81
N ARG A 17 8.45 3.26 4.43
CA ARG A 17 7.26 3.43 5.28
C ARG A 17 6.35 2.19 5.26
N CYS A 18 6.90 1.04 4.87
CA CYS A 18 6.20 -0.24 4.77
C CYS A 18 6.57 -1.17 5.94
N PRO A 19 5.76 -2.20 6.24
CA PRO A 19 6.18 -3.28 7.12
C PRO A 19 7.37 -4.03 6.57
N GLU A 20 8.17 -4.62 7.46
CA GLU A 20 9.35 -5.42 7.10
C GLU A 20 9.00 -6.59 6.16
N SER A 21 7.83 -7.21 6.37
CA SER A 21 7.31 -8.30 5.52
C SER A 21 7.07 -7.92 4.06
N HIS A 22 7.02 -6.62 3.73
CA HIS A 22 6.76 -6.12 2.38
C HIS A 22 7.98 -5.48 1.72
N ILE A 23 9.13 -5.42 2.40
CA ILE A 23 10.34 -4.76 1.88
C ILE A 23 10.76 -5.35 0.53
N ASP A 24 10.82 -6.68 0.41
CA ASP A 24 11.23 -7.33 -0.84
C ASP A 24 10.26 -7.03 -1.99
N ALA A 25 8.95 -7.02 -1.72
CA ALA A 25 7.93 -6.68 -2.72
C ALA A 25 8.05 -5.23 -3.20
N VAL A 26 8.33 -4.31 -2.27
CA VAL A 26 8.58 -2.89 -2.58
C VAL A 26 9.85 -2.76 -3.42
N ILE A 27 10.97 -3.35 -3.00
CA ILE A 27 12.25 -3.28 -3.73
C ILE A 27 12.09 -3.84 -5.15
N ASN A 28 11.43 -5.00 -5.30
CA ASN A 28 11.18 -5.59 -6.61
C ASN A 28 10.34 -4.66 -7.49
N THR A 29 9.28 -4.05 -6.95
CA THR A 29 8.46 -3.07 -7.67
C THR A 29 9.28 -1.87 -8.15
N LEU A 30 10.15 -1.34 -7.29
CA LEU A 30 11.01 -0.18 -7.62
C LEU A 30 12.03 -0.55 -8.69
N ASN A 31 12.65 -1.73 -8.60
CA ASN A 31 13.59 -2.21 -9.61
C ASN A 31 12.92 -2.47 -10.97
N ASP A 32 11.69 -2.99 -10.97
CA ASP A 32 10.95 -3.31 -12.19
C ASP A 32 10.46 -2.06 -12.93
N THR A 33 10.10 -1.01 -12.19
CA THR A 33 9.43 0.17 -12.76
C THR A 33 10.34 1.39 -12.89
N ASP A 34 11.46 1.41 -12.15
CA ASP A 34 12.39 2.54 -12.04
C ASP A 34 11.68 3.92 -11.85
N PRO A 35 10.78 4.06 -10.86
CA PRO A 35 9.98 5.27 -10.69
C PRO A 35 10.82 6.42 -10.11
N THR A 36 10.44 7.66 -10.45
CA THR A 36 11.07 8.84 -9.86
C THR A 36 10.83 8.91 -8.33
N PRO A 37 11.73 9.53 -7.54
CA PRO A 37 11.52 9.69 -6.10
C PRO A 37 10.21 10.39 -5.69
N ALA A 38 9.70 11.29 -6.54
CA ALA A 38 8.41 11.94 -6.34
C ALA A 38 7.25 10.93 -6.42
N VAL A 39 7.27 10.06 -7.44
CA VAL A 39 6.27 9.00 -7.62
C VAL A 39 6.32 8.00 -6.45
N ILE A 40 7.51 7.65 -5.97
CA ILE A 40 7.66 6.76 -4.80
C ILE A 40 7.01 7.36 -3.55
N ASN A 41 7.34 8.62 -3.22
CA ASN A 41 6.77 9.29 -2.07
C ASN A 41 5.25 9.46 -2.19
N ASN A 42 4.78 9.79 -3.38
CA ASN A 42 3.35 9.92 -3.66
C ASN A 42 2.65 8.56 -3.54
N ALA A 43 3.25 7.46 -4.00
CA ALA A 43 2.66 6.12 -3.86
C ALA A 43 2.46 5.73 -2.39
N PHE A 44 3.44 6.00 -1.51
CA PHE A 44 3.26 5.79 -0.07
C PHE A 44 2.08 6.60 0.50
N ASN A 45 2.01 7.89 0.14
CA ASN A 45 0.93 8.77 0.60
C ASN A 45 -0.43 8.35 0.03
N MET A 46 -0.47 7.89 -1.21
CA MET A 46 -1.66 7.42 -1.90
C MET A 46 -2.21 6.17 -1.23
N VAL A 47 -1.36 5.17 -0.92
CA VAL A 47 -1.78 3.95 -0.21
C VAL A 47 -2.34 4.29 1.18
N ALA A 48 -1.67 5.18 1.93
CA ALA A 48 -2.16 5.62 3.23
C ALA A 48 -3.53 6.32 3.12
N THR A 49 -3.69 7.23 2.16
CA THR A 49 -4.92 7.99 1.95
C THR A 49 -6.05 7.08 1.48
N ALA A 50 -5.79 6.20 0.51
CA ALA A 50 -6.75 5.23 0.01
C ALA A 50 -7.23 4.28 1.11
N SER A 51 -6.34 3.88 2.03
CA SER A 51 -6.73 3.08 3.19
C SER A 51 -7.75 3.81 4.08
N THR A 52 -7.52 5.11 4.36
CA THR A 52 -8.45 5.92 5.15
C THR A 52 -9.78 6.14 4.41
N VAL A 53 -9.75 6.34 3.09
CA VAL A 53 -10.97 6.48 2.29
C VAL A 53 -11.76 5.16 2.26
N ALA A 54 -11.08 4.02 2.09
CA ALA A 54 -11.70 2.70 2.13
C ALA A 54 -12.38 2.42 3.47
N TRP A 55 -11.76 2.84 4.59
CA TRP A 55 -12.39 2.76 5.90
C TRP A 55 -13.72 3.51 5.98
N VAL A 56 -13.80 4.69 5.36
CA VAL A 56 -15.03 5.51 5.34
C VAL A 56 -16.08 4.92 4.39
N MET A 57 -15.65 4.31 3.28
CA MET A 57 -16.52 3.70 2.27
C MET A 57 -17.07 2.33 2.67
N ARG A 58 -16.41 1.63 3.60
CA ARG A 58 -16.84 0.28 4.00
C ARG A 58 -18.29 0.29 4.50
N HIS A 59 -19.03 -0.75 4.16
CA HIS A 59 -20.38 -0.93 4.69
C HIS A 59 -20.31 -1.23 6.19
N ALA A 60 -21.18 -0.62 7.00
CA ALA A 60 -21.20 -0.86 8.45
C ALA A 60 -21.41 -2.34 8.82
N ASP A 61 -21.98 -3.11 7.90
CA ASP A 61 -22.29 -4.53 8.04
C ASP A 61 -21.06 -5.44 7.82
N SER A 62 -19.98 -4.91 7.22
CA SER A 62 -18.74 -5.65 6.99
C SER A 62 -17.85 -5.60 8.24
N GLN A 63 -18.05 -6.56 9.15
CA GLN A 63 -17.26 -6.83 10.37
C GLN A 63 -17.06 -5.66 11.37
N ALA A 64 -17.10 -6.00 12.67
CA ALA A 64 -16.79 -5.07 13.77
C ALA A 64 -15.27 -4.79 13.93
N LEU A 65 -14.57 -4.43 12.85
CA LEU A 65 -13.18 -3.96 12.93
C LEU A 65 -13.14 -2.51 13.43
N THR A 66 -12.27 -2.24 14.38
CA THR A 66 -11.88 -0.87 14.76
C THR A 66 -11.00 -0.24 13.68
N TYR A 67 -10.86 1.09 13.71
CA TYR A 67 -10.04 1.84 12.75
C TYR A 67 -8.61 1.30 12.70
N HIS A 68 -8.00 1.07 13.86
CA HIS A 68 -6.63 0.56 13.95
C HIS A 68 -6.52 -0.86 13.38
N GLN A 69 -7.44 -1.76 13.75
CA GLN A 69 -7.42 -3.14 13.24
C GLN A 69 -7.57 -3.20 11.72
N PHE A 70 -8.44 -2.36 11.15
CA PHE A 70 -8.58 -2.25 9.69
C PHE A 70 -7.27 -1.79 9.04
N HIS A 71 -6.67 -0.71 9.54
CA HIS A 71 -5.45 -0.17 8.97
C HIS A 71 -4.27 -1.14 9.12
N ASP A 72 -4.17 -1.83 10.26
CA ASP A 72 -3.15 -2.85 10.50
C ASP A 72 -3.33 -4.04 9.56
N LEU A 73 -4.57 -4.46 9.31
CA LEU A 73 -4.88 -5.53 8.37
C LEU A 73 -4.52 -5.16 6.94
N VAL A 74 -4.91 -3.97 6.48
CA VAL A 74 -4.55 -3.42 5.16
C VAL A 74 -3.04 -3.36 5.00
N ARG A 75 -2.36 -2.79 6.00
CA ARG A 75 -0.90 -2.65 6.04
C ARG A 75 -0.19 -4.00 6.05
N ALA A 76 -0.66 -4.97 6.83
CA ALA A 76 0.00 -6.26 6.98
C ALA A 76 -0.20 -7.17 5.77
N ARG A 77 -1.36 -7.14 5.11
CA ARG A 77 -1.70 -8.08 4.04
C ARG A 77 -1.59 -7.52 2.64
N TYR A 78 -2.07 -6.30 2.43
CA TYR A 78 -2.33 -5.76 1.08
C TYR A 78 -1.32 -4.71 0.64
N PHE A 79 -0.43 -4.25 1.54
CA PHE A 79 0.45 -3.12 1.28
C PHE A 79 1.32 -3.27 0.02
N GLY A 80 1.98 -4.42 -0.17
CA GLY A 80 2.86 -4.65 -1.33
C GLY A 80 2.13 -4.49 -2.66
N ASP A 81 0.95 -5.09 -2.80
CA ASP A 81 0.15 -5.02 -4.02
C ASP A 81 -0.43 -3.63 -4.26
N LEU A 82 -0.91 -2.97 -3.20
CA LEU A 82 -1.40 -1.59 -3.27
C LEU A 82 -0.29 -0.63 -3.69
N PHE A 83 0.92 -0.79 -3.14
CA PHE A 83 2.07 0.02 -3.51
C PHE A 83 2.49 -0.20 -4.96
N ARG A 84 2.57 -1.47 -5.40
CA ARG A 84 2.83 -1.82 -6.80
C ARG A 84 1.82 -1.18 -7.73
N HIS A 85 0.54 -1.24 -7.38
CA HIS A 85 -0.50 -0.62 -8.20
C HIS A 85 -0.38 0.91 -8.22
N ALA A 86 -0.17 1.54 -7.07
CA ALA A 86 0.04 2.99 -6.98
C ALA A 86 1.23 3.44 -7.85
N ILE A 87 2.33 2.69 -7.87
CA ILE A 87 3.45 2.94 -8.77
C ILE A 87 3.04 2.78 -10.25
N SER A 88 2.28 1.74 -10.59
CA SER A 88 1.85 1.46 -11.98
C SER A 88 0.97 2.55 -12.58
N ILE A 89 0.19 3.25 -11.76
CA ILE A 89 -0.65 4.39 -12.17
C ILE A 89 0.05 5.74 -11.99
N GLY A 90 1.36 5.74 -11.74
CA GLY A 90 2.14 6.97 -11.58
C GLY A 90 1.88 7.75 -10.29
N ALA A 91 1.28 7.10 -9.29
CA ALA A 91 0.80 7.71 -8.05
C ALA A 91 -0.14 8.91 -8.28
N ASP A 92 -1.04 8.76 -9.26
CA ASP A 92 -2.08 9.73 -9.58
C ASP A 92 -3.15 9.79 -8.46
N PHE A 93 -3.24 10.93 -7.78
CA PHE A 93 -4.14 11.09 -6.64
C PHE A 93 -5.62 11.20 -7.06
N ASP A 94 -5.90 11.46 -8.33
CA ASP A 94 -7.26 11.43 -8.85
C ASP A 94 -7.84 9.99 -8.80
N GLN A 95 -6.98 8.97 -8.72
CA GLN A 95 -7.36 7.56 -8.63
C GLN A 95 -7.39 7.01 -7.19
N ILE A 96 -7.37 7.87 -6.17
CA ILE A 96 -7.46 7.43 -4.75
C ILE A 96 -8.76 6.67 -4.49
N ALA A 97 -9.88 7.11 -5.08
CA ALA A 97 -11.18 6.46 -4.91
C ALA A 97 -11.17 5.03 -5.46
N ASP A 98 -10.59 4.84 -6.65
CA ASP A 98 -10.47 3.52 -7.29
C ASP A 98 -9.59 2.58 -6.45
N LEU A 99 -8.47 3.09 -5.92
CA LEU A 99 -7.61 2.29 -5.02
C LEU A 99 -8.34 1.93 -3.72
N ALA A 100 -9.15 2.84 -3.17
CA ALA A 100 -9.95 2.60 -1.97
C ALA A 100 -11.07 1.56 -2.20
N GLU A 101 -11.71 1.59 -3.36
CA GLU A 101 -12.71 0.59 -3.76
C GLU A 101 -12.07 -0.80 -3.89
N ARG A 102 -10.85 -0.88 -4.43
CA ARG A 102 -10.08 -2.13 -4.50
C ARG A 102 -9.76 -2.69 -3.12
N ILE A 103 -9.39 -1.84 -2.16
CA ILE A 103 -9.16 -2.27 -0.75
C ILE A 103 -10.46 -2.83 -0.16
N THR A 104 -11.56 -2.10 -0.34
CA THR A 104 -12.88 -2.49 0.20
C THR A 104 -13.34 -3.83 -0.39
N SER A 105 -13.17 -4.01 -1.70
CA SER A 105 -13.52 -5.25 -2.41
C SER A 105 -12.66 -6.42 -1.96
N ALA A 106 -11.33 -6.23 -1.87
CA ALA A 106 -10.41 -7.28 -1.43
C ALA A 106 -10.71 -7.74 0.01
N LEU A 107 -11.09 -6.82 0.90
CA LEU A 107 -11.50 -7.16 2.26
C LEU A 107 -12.86 -7.88 2.32
N ALA A 108 -13.82 -7.46 1.48
CA ALA A 108 -15.11 -8.14 1.38
C ALA A 108 -14.98 -9.56 0.83
N GLU A 109 -13.95 -9.83 0.02
CA GLU A 109 -13.66 -11.14 -0.55
C GLU A 109 -12.69 -11.99 0.30
N ASP A 110 -12.06 -11.43 1.34
CA ASP A 110 -11.06 -12.13 2.17
C ASP A 110 -11.74 -13.28 2.95
N PRO A 111 -11.45 -14.57 2.61
CA PRO A 111 -12.10 -15.69 3.25
C PRO A 111 -11.78 -15.77 4.74
N GLN A 112 -10.61 -15.32 5.18
CA GLN A 112 -10.20 -15.39 6.58
C GLN A 112 -10.95 -14.39 7.46
N LEU A 113 -11.58 -13.38 6.85
CA LEU A 113 -12.48 -12.45 7.55
C LEU A 113 -13.93 -12.95 7.47
N ASN A 114 -14.34 -13.57 6.37
CA ASN A 114 -15.74 -13.97 6.17
C ASN A 114 -16.06 -15.41 6.57
N SER A 115 -15.18 -16.08 7.32
CA SER A 115 -15.35 -17.46 7.84
C SER A 115 -16.00 -17.50 9.22
#